data_AF-A0A6A0A387-F1
#
_entry.id   AF-A0A6A0A387-F1
#
_cell.length_a   1.000
_cell.length_b   1.000
_cell.length_c   1.000
_cell.angle_alpha   90.00
_cell.angle_beta   90.00
_cell.angle_gamma   90.00
#
_symmetry.space_group_name_H-M   'P 1'
#
loop_
_entity.id
_entity.type
_entity.pdbx_description
1 polymer ?
#
loop_
_entity_poly.entity_id
_entity_poly.type
_entity_poly.pdbx_seq_one_letter_code
_entity_poly.pdbx_strand_id
1 'polypeptide(L)' 'MCPTLQDDYLQEMVRFGAGELHVVAAFMGGMAAQEIIKLVTGQFTPVAGTLVYTAMGCTTSCFEF' A
#
# COMPACT_ATOMS: atom_id res chain seq x y z
N MET A 1 28.15 -3.78 -11.49
CA MET A 1 27.15 -2.70 -11.41
C MET A 1 25.81 -3.34 -11.70
N CYS A 2 25.11 -3.77 -10.64
CA CYS A 2 23.82 -4.44 -10.76
C CYS A 2 22.78 -3.39 -11.16
N PRO A 3 22.02 -3.57 -12.26
CA PRO A 3 20.87 -2.72 -12.49
C PRO A 3 19.79 -3.04 -11.42
N THR A 4 18.80 -2.16 -11.24
CA THR A 4 17.44 -2.46 -10.72
C THR A 4 16.97 -2.11 -9.28
N LEU A 5 17.61 -1.22 -8.53
CA LEU A 5 16.93 -0.47 -7.44
C LEU A 5 17.62 0.89 -7.30
N GLN A 6 16.90 2.02 -7.39
CA GLN A 6 17.50 3.33 -7.11
C GLN A 6 17.95 3.36 -5.65
N ASP A 7 19.20 3.75 -5.40
CA ASP A 7 19.78 3.88 -4.05
C ASP A 7 18.90 4.73 -3.12
N ASP A 8 18.14 5.67 -3.70
CA ASP A 8 17.16 6.52 -3.01
C ASP A 8 16.10 5.70 -2.26
N TYR A 9 15.57 4.63 -2.85
CA TYR A 9 14.57 3.79 -2.20
C TYR A 9 15.15 3.04 -1.00
N LEU A 10 16.40 2.58 -1.12
CA LEU A 10 17.06 1.85 -0.05
C LEU A 10 17.39 2.77 1.13
N GLN A 11 17.85 3.99 0.85
CA GLN A 11 18.04 5.03 1.87
C GLN A 11 16.71 5.38 2.56
N GLU A 12 15.62 5.48 1.79
CA GLU A 12 14.30 5.80 2.32
C GLU A 12 13.75 4.68 3.23
N MET A 13 13.98 3.42 2.88
CA MET A 13 13.62 2.29 3.73
C MET A 13 14.33 2.33 5.08
N VAL A 14 15.64 2.64 5.08
CA VAL A 14 16.41 2.81 6.32
C VAL A 14 15.94 4.02 7.11
N ARG A 15 15.64 5.15 6.42
CA ARG A 15 15.10 6.37 7.04
C ARG A 15 13.76 6.11 7.73
N PHE A 16 12.91 5.28 7.13
CA PHE A 16 11.61 4.92 7.69
C PHE A 16 11.72 4.04 8.94
N GLY A 17 12.74 3.17 9.00
CA GLY A 17 13.09 2.43 10.22
C GLY A 17 11.97 1.49 10.71
N ALA A 18 11.16 0.95 9.79
CA ALA A 18 9.98 0.14 10.10
C ALA A 18 8.96 0.82 11.04
N GLY A 19 8.89 2.16 10.98
CA GLY A 19 7.89 2.92 11.72
C GLY A 19 6.45 2.62 11.26
N GLU A 20 5.47 3.12 12.00
CA GLU A 20 4.06 3.09 11.59
C GLU A 20 3.50 4.50 11.70
N LEU A 21 3.38 5.18 10.56
CA LEU A 21 2.80 6.52 10.52
C LEU A 21 1.29 6.40 10.72
N HIS A 22 0.77 6.98 11.80
CA HIS A 22 -0.67 6.93 12.13
C HIS A 22 -1.57 7.31 10.95
N VAL A 23 -1.22 8.34 10.17
CA VAL A 23 -2.00 8.78 9.01
C VAL A 23 -2.01 7.74 7.89
N VAL A 24 -0.87 7.07 7.65
CA VAL A 24 -0.76 6.01 6.63
C VAL A 24 -1.53 4.77 7.09
N ALA A 25 -1.42 4.41 8.37
CA ALA A 25 -2.18 3.31 8.96
C ALA A 25 -3.69 3.57 8.90
N ALA A 26 -4.14 4.78 9.23
CA ALA A 26 -5.55 5.17 9.14
C ALA A 26 -6.08 5.09 7.70
N PHE A 27 -5.30 5.56 6.73
CA PHE A 27 -5.65 5.46 5.31
C PHE A 27 -5.78 4.00 4.85
N MET A 28 -4.76 3.18 5.10
CA MET A 28 -4.77 1.76 4.76
C MET A 28 -5.87 0.99 5.50
N GLY A 29 -6.14 1.33 6.75
CA GLY A 29 -7.22 0.76 7.55
C GLY A 29 -8.60 1.04 6.95
N GLY A 30 -8.84 2.27 6.45
CA GLY A 30 -10.07 2.62 5.75
C GLY A 30 -10.26 1.81 4.46
N MET A 31 -9.19 1.65 3.67
CA MET A 31 -9.21 0.83 2.46
C MET A 31 -9.51 -0.64 2.77
N ALA A 32 -8.78 -1.23 3.73
CA ALA A 32 -8.96 -2.61 4.14
C ALA A 32 -10.36 -2.85 4.71
N ALA A 33 -10.87 -1.95 5.56
CA ALA A 33 -12.22 -2.05 6.10
C ALA A 33 -13.28 -2.07 5.00
N GLN A 34 -13.14 -1.21 3.98
CA GLN A 34 -14.09 -1.19 2.87
C GLN A 34 -14.03 -2.47 2.05
N GLU A 35 -12.84 -3.01 1.77
CA GLU A 35 -12.72 -4.32 1.08
C GLU A 35 -13.37 -5.45 1.88
N ILE A 36 -13.23 -5.45 3.21
CA ILE A 36 -13.92 -6.41 4.09
C ILE A 36 -15.44 -6.27 3.99
N ILE A 37 -15.97 -5.05 4.00
CA ILE A 37 -17.42 -4.80 3.85
C ILE A 37 -17.92 -5.37 2.53
N LYS A 38 -17.19 -5.18 1.42
CA LYS A 38 -17.55 -5.76 0.11
C LYS A 38 -17.66 -7.28 0.18
N LEU A 39 -16.66 -7.93 0.79
CA LEU A 39 -16.63 -9.38 0.93
C LEU A 39 -17.79 -9.91 1.80
N VAL A 40 -18.06 -9.26 2.94
CA VAL A 40 -19.10 -9.70 3.89
C VAL A 40 -20.51 -9.50 3.32
N THR A 41 -20.74 -8.39 2.62
CA THR A 41 -22.08 -8.05 2.11
C THR A 41 -22.41 -8.68 0.77
N GLY A 42 -21.39 -9.17 0.04
CA GLY A 42 -21.55 -9.59 -1.35
C GLY A 42 -21.94 -8.44 -2.28
N GLN A 43 -21.69 -7.19 -1.88
CA GLN A 43 -21.97 -5.99 -2.65
C GLN A 43 -20.67 -5.35 -3.12
N PHE A 44 -20.71 -4.78 -4.33
CA PHE A 44 -19.54 -4.24 -5.06
C PHE A 44 -18.48 -5.29 -5.43
N THR A 45 -17.48 -4.86 -6.19
CA THR A 45 -16.37 -5.72 -6.65
C THR A 45 -15.14 -5.48 -5.77
N PRO A 46 -14.60 -6.51 -5.10
CA PRO A 46 -13.31 -6.44 -4.41
C PRO A 46 -12.17 -6.14 -5.38
N VAL A 47 -11.11 -5.48 -4.88
CA VAL A 47 -9.87 -5.29 -5.64
C VAL A 47 -9.22 -6.66 -5.88
N ALA A 48 -8.83 -6.92 -7.12
CA ALA A 48 -8.09 -8.12 -7.48
C ALA A 48 -6.58 -7.93 -7.20
N GLY A 49 -5.96 -8.95 -6.61
CA GLY A 49 -4.53 -8.98 -6.33
C GLY A 49 -4.10 -8.16 -5.11
N THR A 50 -2.93 -7.52 -5.22
CA THR A 50 -2.27 -6.77 -4.15
C THR A 50 -2.33 -5.27 -4.43
N LEU A 51 -2.78 -4.51 -3.43
CA LEU A 51 -2.82 -3.06 -3.48
C LEU A 51 -1.61 -2.46 -2.77
N VAL A 52 -0.90 -1.55 -3.45
CA VAL A 52 0.24 -0.82 -2.91
C VAL A 52 -0.08 0.67 -2.88
N TYR A 53 0.05 1.28 -1.69
CA TYR A 53 -0.10 2.72 -1.49
C TYR A 53 1.27 3.35 -1.19
N THR A 54 1.67 4.32 -2.01
CA THR A 54 2.87 5.13 -1.80
C THR A 54 2.49 6.46 -1.18
N ALA A 55 2.63 6.57 0.14
CA ALA A 55 2.25 7.77 0.89
C ALA A 55 3.05 9.02 0.48
N MET A 56 4.30 8.88 0.05
CA MET A 56 5.13 10.02 -0.39
C MET A 56 4.59 10.70 -1.66
N GLY A 57 4.02 9.92 -2.59
CA GLY A 57 3.48 10.42 -3.85
C GLY A 57 1.95 10.54 -3.85
N CYS A 58 1.29 10.14 -2.75
CA CYS A 58 -0.16 9.95 -2.70
C CYS A 58 -0.71 9.12 -3.88
N THR A 59 0.05 8.12 -4.33
CA THR A 59 -0.31 7.25 -5.44
C THR A 59 -0.68 5.86 -4.96
N THR A 60 -1.64 5.24 -5.63
CA THR A 60 -2.10 3.87 -5.34
C THR A 60 -2.11 3.07 -6.63
N SER A 61 -1.63 1.83 -6.57
CA SER A 61 -1.63 0.90 -7.71
C SER A 61 -2.01 -0.51 -7.27
N CYS A 62 -2.68 -1.26 -8.15
CA CYS A 62 -3.08 -2.64 -7.92
C CYS A 62 -2.32 -3.57 -8.86
N PHE A 63 -1.83 -4.69 -8.35
CA PHE A 63 -1.05 -5.67 -9.08
C PHE A 63 -1.66 -7.06 -8.95
N GLU A 64 -1.86 -7.73 -10.07
CA GLU A 64 -2.20 -9.15 -10.13
C GLU A 64 -0.91 -9.92 -10.40
N PHE A 65 -0.64 -10.95 -9.59
CA PHE A 65 0.56 -11.79 -9.69
C PHE A 65 0.20 -13.18 -10.21
#